data_AF-A0A536CBE0-F1
#
_entry.id   AF-A0A536CBE0-F1
#
_cell.length_a   1.000
_cell.length_b   1.000
_cell.length_c   1.000
_cell.angle_alpha   90.00
_cell.angle_beta   90.00
_cell.angle_gamma   90.00
#
_symmetry.space_group_name_H-M   'P 1'
#
loop_
_entity.id
_entity.type
_entity.pdbx_description
1 polymer ?
#
loop_
_entity_poly.entity_id
_entity_poly.type
_entity_poly.pdbx_seq_one_letter_code
_entity_poly.pdbx_strand_id
1 'polypeptide(L)'
;MVHAVRQGRVGRGSSVCVLGAGTIGLLVLQVARASGAGQVLITAKRSHRLKLRAQGADGIILTDADLQAEVAQCTGGEGVDCVIETVGGNAPTPQLAMGVARKRGCIVIVGAFVAPQPFDFRTLVMKELEVVGSHTYDCGPDMRRDFEVSLGLVASGRVKLDRFT
;
A
#
# COMPACT_ATOMS: atom_id res chain seq x y z
N MET A 1 1.70 9.76 3.70
CA MET A 1 2.20 8.62 2.88
C MET A 1 3.49 8.04 3.42
N VAL A 2 4.51 8.87 3.68
CA VAL A 2 5.70 8.46 4.46
C VAL A 2 5.29 7.76 5.76
N HIS A 3 4.35 8.36 6.50
CA HIS A 3 3.79 7.74 7.71
C HIS A 3 3.25 6.32 7.48
N ALA A 4 2.31 6.15 6.55
CA ALA A 4 1.72 4.85 6.23
C ALA A 4 2.77 3.80 5.83
N VAL A 5 3.72 4.18 4.97
CA VAL A 5 4.81 3.29 4.54
C VAL A 5 5.72 2.90 5.71
N ARG A 6 5.97 3.82 6.65
CA ARG A 6 6.72 3.56 7.88
C ARG A 6 5.97 2.66 8.85
N GLN A 7 4.66 2.88 9.06
CA GLN A 7 3.80 2.01 9.87
C GLN A 7 3.81 0.56 9.34
N GLY A 8 3.79 0.41 8.01
CA GLY A 8 3.91 -0.88 7.33
C GLY A 8 5.30 -1.52 7.38
N ARG A 9 6.28 -0.87 8.03
CA ARG A 9 7.69 -1.29 8.10
C ARG A 9 8.30 -1.59 6.73
N VAL A 10 7.84 -0.89 5.70
CA VAL A 10 8.33 -1.07 4.33
C VAL A 10 9.77 -0.59 4.25
N GLY A 11 10.66 -1.46 3.80
CA GLY A 11 12.09 -1.19 3.67
C GLY A 11 12.73 -2.00 2.56
N ARG A 12 14.05 -2.18 2.66
CA ARG A 12 14.85 -2.91 1.67
C ARG A 12 14.32 -4.33 1.48
N GLY A 13 13.91 -4.65 0.25
CA GLY A 13 13.47 -6.00 -0.12
C GLY A 13 12.02 -6.33 0.22
N SER A 14 11.29 -5.43 0.88
CA SER A 14 9.86 -5.67 1.17
C SER A 14 9.04 -5.80 -0.12
N SER A 15 8.10 -6.73 -0.13
CA SER A 15 7.01 -6.83 -1.10
C SER A 15 5.79 -6.07 -0.58
N VAL A 16 5.24 -5.19 -1.41
CA VAL A 16 4.13 -4.29 -1.03
C VAL A 16 2.99 -4.41 -2.02
N CYS A 17 1.75 -4.52 -1.53
CA CYS A 17 0.56 -4.36 -2.36
C CYS A 17 -0.20 -3.10 -1.96
N VAL A 18 -0.36 -2.15 -2.89
CA VAL A 18 -1.15 -0.94 -2.69
C VAL A 18 -2.54 -1.16 -3.25
N LEU A 19 -3.57 -1.10 -2.41
CA LEU A 19 -4.95 -1.17 -2.88
C LEU A 19 -5.40 0.25 -3.25
N GLY A 20 -5.65 0.45 -4.55
CA GLY A 20 -6.10 1.72 -5.12
C GLY A 20 -4.98 2.50 -5.81
N ALA A 21 -5.28 3.02 -7.00
CA ALA A 21 -4.40 3.88 -7.79
C ALA A 21 -4.91 5.33 -7.88
N GLY A 22 -5.57 5.81 -6.82
CA GLY A 22 -5.84 7.24 -6.63
C GLY A 22 -4.58 8.00 -6.19
N THR A 23 -4.68 9.31 -5.98
CA THR A 23 -3.53 10.16 -5.60
C THR A 23 -2.74 9.61 -4.41
N ILE A 24 -3.44 9.15 -3.36
CA ILE A 24 -2.84 8.54 -2.17
C ILE A 24 -2.06 7.27 -2.55
N GLY A 25 -2.67 6.34 -3.26
CA GLY A 25 -2.02 5.10 -3.67
C GLY A 25 -0.80 5.32 -4.58
N LEU A 26 -0.86 6.29 -5.49
CA LEU A 26 0.27 6.65 -6.34
C LEU A 26 1.44 7.24 -5.55
N LEU A 27 1.16 8.08 -4.55
CA LEU A 27 2.18 8.58 -3.63
C LEU A 27 2.76 7.45 -2.77
N VAL A 28 1.92 6.54 -2.28
CA VAL A 28 2.37 5.35 -1.53
C VAL A 28 3.30 4.49 -2.38
N LEU A 29 2.95 4.22 -3.64
CA LEU A 29 3.80 3.50 -4.59
C LEU A 29 5.20 4.12 -4.66
N GLN A 30 5.28 5.43 -4.92
CA GLN A 30 6.56 6.12 -5.06
C GLN A 30 7.36 6.13 -3.75
N VAL A 31 6.69 6.35 -2.62
CA VAL A 31 7.34 6.34 -1.30
C VAL A 31 7.82 4.94 -0.92
N ALA A 32 7.04 3.89 -1.17
CA ALA A 32 7.45 2.51 -0.92
C ALA A 32 8.71 2.13 -1.73
N ARG A 33 8.74 2.49 -3.01
CA ARG A 33 9.94 2.33 -3.87
C ARG A 33 11.12 3.12 -3.31
N ALA A 34 10.91 4.36 -2.90
CA ALA A 34 11.98 5.21 -2.35
C ALA A 34 12.50 4.72 -0.99
N SER A 35 11.68 4.00 -0.22
CA SER A 35 12.04 3.32 1.03
C SER A 35 12.79 1.99 0.81
N GLY A 36 12.92 1.53 -0.45
CA GLY A 36 13.69 0.35 -0.81
C GLY A 36 12.88 -0.93 -1.01
N ALA A 37 11.54 -0.84 -1.11
CA ALA A 37 10.71 -2.01 -1.44
C ALA A 37 11.26 -2.73 -2.67
N GLY A 38 11.42 -4.05 -2.56
CA GLY A 38 11.93 -4.89 -3.65
C GLY A 38 10.89 -5.16 -4.73
N GLN A 39 9.60 -5.14 -4.34
CA GLN A 39 8.47 -5.30 -5.25
C GLN A 39 7.30 -4.45 -4.75
N VAL A 40 6.65 -3.72 -5.66
CA VAL A 40 5.43 -2.96 -5.37
C VAL A 40 4.37 -3.27 -6.42
N LEU A 41 3.32 -3.95 -5.97
CA LEU A 41 2.09 -4.23 -6.70
C LEU A 41 1.07 -3.13 -6.40
N ILE A 42 0.20 -2.81 -7.35
CA ILE A 42 -0.86 -1.82 -7.15
C ILE A 42 -2.14 -2.18 -7.91
N THR A 43 -3.29 -2.01 -7.26
CA THR A 43 -4.60 -2.25 -7.91
C THR A 43 -5.10 -1.00 -8.62
N ALA A 44 -5.58 -1.17 -9.86
CA ALA A 44 -5.99 -0.04 -10.69
C ALA A 44 -7.02 -0.41 -11.76
N LYS A 45 -7.74 0.60 -12.26
CA LYS A 45 -8.51 0.47 -13.50
C LYS A 45 -7.57 0.41 -14.71
N ARG A 46 -8.01 -0.21 -15.81
CA ARG A 46 -7.20 -0.37 -17.05
C ARG A 46 -6.60 0.94 -17.56
N SER A 47 -7.36 2.03 -17.48
CA SER A 47 -6.94 3.37 -17.91
C SER A 47 -5.68 3.89 -17.21
N HIS A 48 -5.35 3.41 -16.01
CA HIS A 48 -4.22 3.90 -15.23
C HIS A 48 -2.91 3.12 -15.46
N ARG A 49 -2.94 2.00 -16.21
CA ARG A 49 -1.79 1.08 -16.32
C ARG A 49 -0.51 1.75 -16.81
N LEU A 50 -0.59 2.55 -17.88
CA LEU A 50 0.60 3.16 -18.48
C LEU A 50 1.26 4.16 -17.52
N LYS A 51 0.44 4.98 -16.86
CA LYS A 51 0.87 5.96 -15.85
C LYS A 51 1.56 5.27 -14.67
N LEU A 52 1.02 4.14 -14.22
CA LEU A 52 1.56 3.35 -13.10
C LEU A 52 2.92 2.72 -13.40
N ARG A 53 3.10 2.18 -14.61
CA ARG A 53 4.41 1.65 -15.04
C ARG A 53 5.48 2.73 -15.02
N ALA A 54 5.16 3.93 -15.51
CA ALA A 54 6.08 5.06 -15.50
C ALA A 54 6.45 5.53 -14.07
N GLN A 55 5.63 5.20 -13.07
CA GLN A 55 5.84 5.53 -11.65
C GLN A 55 6.52 4.41 -10.85
N GLY A 56 6.90 3.31 -11.50
CA GLY A 56 7.71 2.25 -10.88
C GLY A 56 6.92 1.14 -10.21
N ALA A 57 5.66 0.91 -10.59
CA ALA A 57 4.92 -0.30 -10.21
C ALA A 57 5.51 -1.52 -10.93
N ASP A 58 5.87 -2.56 -10.16
CA ASP A 58 6.37 -3.83 -10.71
C ASP A 58 5.21 -4.68 -11.23
N GLY A 59 4.05 -4.62 -10.58
CA GLY A 59 2.83 -5.29 -10.99
C GLY A 59 1.61 -4.37 -10.88
N ILE A 60 0.73 -4.44 -11.88
CA ILE A 60 -0.52 -3.67 -11.90
C ILE A 60 -1.67 -4.65 -12.04
N ILE A 61 -2.42 -4.80 -10.96
CA ILE A 61 -3.53 -5.74 -10.85
C ILE A 61 -4.80 -4.99 -11.19
N LEU A 62 -5.56 -5.51 -12.14
CA LEU A 62 -6.81 -4.87 -12.53
C LEU A 62 -7.87 -5.06 -11.46
N THR A 63 -8.69 -4.03 -11.22
CA THR A 63 -9.76 -4.09 -10.20
C THR A 63 -10.86 -5.11 -10.51
N ASP A 64 -10.95 -5.58 -11.77
CA ASP A 64 -11.88 -6.62 -12.22
C ASP A 64 -11.22 -8.03 -12.29
N ALA A 65 -9.96 -8.15 -11.87
CA ALA A 65 -9.24 -9.42 -11.79
C ALA A 65 -9.35 -10.05 -10.39
N ASP A 66 -8.98 -11.33 -10.29
CA ASP A 66 -8.79 -12.00 -9.00
C ASP A 66 -7.49 -11.51 -8.35
N LEU A 67 -7.64 -10.60 -7.37
CA LEU A 67 -6.53 -10.02 -6.65
C LEU A 67 -5.63 -11.07 -5.99
N GLN A 68 -6.21 -12.12 -5.41
CA GLN A 68 -5.44 -13.12 -4.67
C GLN A 68 -4.61 -13.99 -5.62
N ALA A 69 -5.19 -14.39 -6.74
CA ALA A 69 -4.48 -15.14 -7.77
C ALA A 69 -3.32 -14.33 -8.37
N GLU A 70 -3.55 -13.05 -8.68
CA GLU A 70 -2.54 -12.16 -9.27
C GLU A 70 -1.38 -11.87 -8.30
N VAL A 71 -1.69 -11.60 -7.02
CA VAL A 71 -0.64 -11.45 -6.00
C VAL A 71 0.11 -12.76 -5.80
N ALA A 72 -0.57 -13.91 -5.75
CA ALA A 72 0.07 -15.21 -5.59
C ALA A 72 1.06 -15.50 -6.73
N GLN A 73 0.69 -15.20 -7.98
CA GLN A 73 1.60 -15.33 -9.13
C GLN A 73 2.86 -14.45 -8.99
N CYS A 74 2.71 -13.24 -8.46
CA CYS A 74 3.81 -12.30 -8.28
C CYS A 74 4.71 -12.61 -7.07
N THR A 75 4.22 -13.38 -6.10
CA THR A 75 4.85 -13.61 -4.78
C THR A 75 5.12 -15.09 -4.48
N GLY A 76 5.00 -15.98 -5.46
CA GLY A 76 5.19 -17.42 -5.26
C GLY A 76 4.14 -18.06 -4.32
N GLY A 77 2.97 -17.44 -4.19
CA GLY A 77 1.88 -17.91 -3.35
C GLY A 77 1.96 -17.50 -1.88
N GLU A 78 3.01 -16.80 -1.46
CA GLU A 78 3.18 -16.41 -0.05
C GLU A 78 2.32 -15.19 0.34
N GLY A 79 2.04 -14.31 -0.61
CA GLY A 79 1.47 -12.98 -0.35
C GLY A 79 2.55 -11.92 -0.13
N VAL A 80 2.14 -10.69 0.16
CA VAL A 80 3.06 -9.55 0.37
C VAL A 80 3.36 -9.28 1.83
N ASP A 81 4.55 -8.73 2.12
CA ASP A 81 4.96 -8.29 3.47
C ASP A 81 4.02 -7.22 4.03
N CYS A 82 3.62 -6.27 3.18
CA CYS A 82 2.77 -5.16 3.58
C CYS A 82 1.68 -4.90 2.54
N VAL A 83 0.43 -4.74 3.00
CA VAL A 83 -0.66 -4.20 2.19
C VAL A 83 -0.98 -2.78 2.68
N ILE A 84 -1.05 -1.81 1.78
CA ILE A 84 -1.44 -0.44 2.11
C ILE A 84 -2.78 -0.14 1.41
N GLU A 85 -3.83 -0.06 2.20
CA GLU A 85 -5.21 0.16 1.76
C GLU A 85 -5.47 1.67 1.60
N THR A 86 -5.81 2.11 0.39
CA THR A 86 -6.01 3.55 0.07
C THR A 86 -7.34 3.85 -0.63
N VAL A 87 -8.24 2.87 -0.75
CA VAL A 87 -9.54 3.00 -1.44
C VAL A 87 -10.60 3.57 -0.51
N GLY A 88 -10.76 3.00 0.68
CA GLY A 88 -11.83 3.39 1.62
C GLY A 88 -13.25 3.24 1.06
N GLY A 89 -14.15 4.13 1.50
CA GLY A 89 -15.54 4.17 1.07
C GLY A 89 -16.34 2.98 1.56
N ASN A 90 -16.99 2.27 0.63
CA ASN A 90 -17.81 1.08 0.90
C ASN A 90 -17.18 -0.22 0.36
N ALA A 91 -15.99 -0.15 -0.23
CA ALA A 91 -15.35 -1.34 -0.81
C ALA A 91 -14.83 -2.25 0.33
N PRO A 92 -14.99 -3.59 0.22
CA PRO A 92 -14.51 -4.54 1.22
C PRO A 92 -13.00 -4.78 1.09
N THR A 93 -12.23 -3.71 0.95
CA THR A 93 -10.77 -3.75 0.75
C THR A 93 -9.98 -4.22 1.97
N PRO A 94 -10.45 -4.10 3.24
CA PRO A 94 -9.76 -4.72 4.37
C PRO A 94 -9.69 -6.26 4.26
N GLN A 95 -10.76 -6.92 3.82
CA GLN A 95 -10.80 -8.37 3.63
C GLN A 95 -9.91 -8.80 2.47
N LEU A 96 -9.95 -8.04 1.37
CA LEU A 96 -9.02 -8.23 0.25
C LEU A 96 -7.57 -8.13 0.71
N ALA A 97 -7.24 -7.15 1.56
CA ALA A 97 -5.92 -6.99 2.13
C ALA A 97 -5.50 -8.20 2.98
N MET A 98 -6.40 -8.74 3.81
CA MET A 98 -6.15 -9.95 4.59
C MET A 98 -5.91 -11.18 3.72
N GLY A 99 -6.56 -11.26 2.55
CA GLY A 99 -6.36 -12.33 1.58
C GLY A 99 -4.95 -12.36 1.02
N VAL A 100 -4.37 -11.20 0.72
CA VAL A 100 -3.08 -11.07 0.03
C VAL A 100 -1.87 -10.76 0.91
N ALA A 101 -2.09 -10.39 2.17
CA ALA A 101 -1.02 -10.31 3.15
C ALA A 101 -0.47 -11.71 3.47
N ARG A 102 0.85 -11.85 3.51
CA ARG A 102 1.51 -13.08 3.94
C ARG A 102 1.35 -13.31 5.44
N LYS A 103 1.70 -14.52 5.91
CA LYS A 103 1.79 -14.79 7.35
C LYS A 103 2.76 -13.81 8.02
N ARG A 104 2.37 -13.25 9.15
CA ARG A 104 3.09 -12.22 9.92
C ARG A 104 3.28 -10.91 9.15
N GLY A 105 2.46 -10.68 8.13
CA GLY A 105 2.43 -9.45 7.34
C GLY A 105 1.69 -8.32 8.05
N CYS A 106 1.83 -7.11 7.51
CA CYS A 106 1.20 -5.90 8.02
C CYS A 106 0.17 -5.34 7.03
N ILE A 107 -0.98 -4.93 7.53
CA ILE A 107 -2.00 -4.22 6.76
C ILE A 107 -2.11 -2.81 7.33
N VAL A 108 -1.82 -1.81 6.50
CA VAL A 108 -1.96 -0.40 6.86
C VAL A 108 -3.22 0.15 6.22
N ILE A 109 -4.16 0.60 7.06
CA ILE A 109 -5.42 1.19 6.63
C ILE A 109 -5.26 2.71 6.55
N VAL A 110 -5.35 3.26 5.34
CA VAL A 110 -5.31 4.71 5.06
C VAL A 110 -6.66 5.20 4.53
N GLY A 111 -7.42 4.35 3.83
CA GLY A 111 -8.72 4.71 3.28
C GLY A 111 -9.73 5.12 4.35
N ALA A 112 -10.53 6.15 4.04
CA ALA A 112 -11.61 6.59 4.91
C ALA A 112 -12.89 5.78 4.58
N PHE A 113 -13.25 4.85 5.45
CA PHE A 113 -14.49 4.07 5.33
C PHE A 113 -15.70 4.84 5.88
N VAL A 114 -16.83 4.75 5.19
CA VAL A 114 -18.07 5.46 5.57
C VAL A 114 -19.08 4.56 6.31
N ALA A 115 -18.77 3.26 6.40
CA ALA A 115 -19.55 2.27 7.13
C ALA A 115 -18.62 1.19 7.72
N PRO A 116 -19.02 0.52 8.81
CA PRO A 116 -18.30 -0.64 9.32
C PRO A 116 -18.06 -1.68 8.23
N GLN A 117 -16.83 -2.20 8.17
CA GLN A 117 -16.46 -3.27 7.24
C GLN A 117 -16.45 -4.61 7.97
N PRO A 118 -16.89 -5.72 7.34
CA PRO A 118 -16.70 -7.04 7.91
C PRO A 118 -15.20 -7.31 8.18
N PHE A 119 -14.90 -8.08 9.22
CA PHE A 119 -13.51 -8.34 9.60
C PHE A 119 -13.35 -9.79 10.04
N ASP A 120 -12.43 -10.52 9.38
CA ASP A 120 -12.22 -11.93 9.65
C ASP A 120 -11.14 -12.14 10.71
N PHE A 121 -11.57 -12.15 11.98
CA PHE A 121 -10.67 -12.39 13.10
C PHE A 121 -9.98 -13.76 13.06
N ARG A 122 -10.56 -14.76 12.40
CA ARG A 122 -9.90 -16.06 12.24
C ARG A 122 -8.67 -15.91 11.35
N THR A 123 -8.81 -15.26 10.20
CA THR A 123 -7.66 -15.02 9.31
C THR A 123 -6.60 -14.14 9.97
N LEU A 124 -7.01 -13.10 10.73
CA LEU A 124 -6.10 -12.27 11.52
C LEU A 124 -5.20 -13.14 12.42
N VAL A 125 -5.82 -14.01 13.24
CA VAL A 125 -5.10 -14.85 14.20
C VAL A 125 -4.27 -15.93 13.49
N MET A 126 -4.85 -16.64 12.52
CA MET A 126 -4.18 -17.76 11.84
C MET A 126 -2.96 -17.34 11.03
N LYS A 127 -2.99 -16.11 10.49
CA LYS A 127 -1.84 -15.55 9.78
C LYS A 127 -0.97 -14.67 10.68
N GLU A 128 -1.30 -14.47 11.96
CA GLU A 128 -0.61 -13.53 12.85
C GLU A 128 -0.44 -12.14 12.23
N LEU A 129 -1.50 -11.62 11.59
CA LEU A 129 -1.46 -10.34 10.90
C LEU A 129 -1.46 -9.19 11.89
N GLU A 130 -0.76 -8.12 11.53
CA GLU A 130 -0.86 -6.83 12.19
C GLU A 130 -1.70 -5.88 11.35
N VAL A 131 -2.67 -5.20 11.97
CA VAL A 131 -3.52 -4.20 11.29
C VAL A 131 -3.33 -2.86 11.99
N VAL A 132 -2.89 -1.86 11.23
CA VAL A 132 -2.54 -0.53 11.76
C VAL A 132 -3.33 0.53 11.00
N GLY A 133 -4.00 1.42 11.74
CA GLY A 133 -4.58 2.63 11.17
C GLY A 133 -3.52 3.70 10.95
N SER A 134 -3.55 4.37 9.79
CA SER A 134 -2.65 5.47 9.48
C SER A 134 -3.45 6.71 9.08
N HIS A 135 -3.62 7.63 10.03
CA HIS A 135 -4.26 8.91 9.78
C HIS A 135 -3.19 9.99 9.55
N THR A 136 -3.27 10.72 8.44
CA THR A 136 -2.41 11.88 8.15
C THR A 136 -0.89 11.59 8.19
N TYR A 137 -0.20 12.12 9.19
CA TYR A 137 1.22 11.98 9.49
C TYR A 137 1.37 11.77 11.00
N ASP A 138 2.59 11.43 11.46
CA ASP A 138 2.83 11.26 12.89
C ASP A 138 2.49 12.55 13.66
N CYS A 139 1.64 12.44 14.69
CA CYS A 139 1.26 13.57 15.54
C CYS A 139 2.04 13.60 16.87
N GLY A 140 2.97 12.66 17.05
CA GLY A 140 3.84 12.57 18.21
C GLY A 140 5.18 13.31 18.01
N PRO A 141 6.19 13.01 18.84
CA PRO A 141 7.49 13.66 18.75
C PRO A 141 8.18 13.47 17.39
N ASP A 142 7.80 12.43 16.65
CA ASP A 142 8.30 12.10 15.32
C ASP A 142 7.59 12.86 14.17
N MET A 143 6.68 13.80 14.44
CA MET A 143 5.99 14.59 13.41
C MET A 143 6.94 15.25 12.41
N ARG A 144 8.04 15.84 12.91
CA ARG A 144 9.05 16.50 12.07
C ARG A 144 9.69 15.52 11.09
N ARG A 145 9.83 14.25 11.49
CA ARG A 145 10.48 13.21 10.70
C ARG A 145 9.72 12.89 9.43
N ASP A 146 8.39 12.71 9.51
CA ASP A 146 7.60 12.38 8.32
C ASP A 146 7.60 13.54 7.30
N PHE A 147 7.59 14.79 7.79
CA PHE A 147 7.67 15.99 6.97
C PHE A 147 9.05 16.14 6.30
N GLU A 148 10.13 16.05 7.08
CA GLU A 148 11.51 16.14 6.59
C GLU A 148 11.83 15.06 5.55
N VAL A 149 11.40 13.81 5.81
CA VAL A 149 11.54 12.72 4.86
C VAL A 149 10.74 13.02 3.58
N SER A 150 9.50 13.51 3.70
CA SER A 150 8.70 13.84 2.52
C SER A 150 9.37 14.93 1.66
N LEU A 151 9.91 15.97 2.28
CA LEU A 151 10.64 17.04 1.61
C LEU A 151 11.91 16.50 0.92
N GLY A 152 12.69 15.67 1.61
CA GLY A 152 13.89 15.04 1.04
C GLY A 152 13.57 14.13 -0.15
N LEU A 153 12.46 13.41 -0.11
CA LEU A 153 12.01 12.55 -1.23
C LEU A 153 11.59 13.37 -2.45
N VAL A 154 10.91 14.49 -2.26
CA VAL A 154 10.54 15.41 -3.35
C VAL A 154 11.79 16.13 -3.89
N ALA A 155 12.63 16.68 -3.02
CA ALA A 155 13.85 17.40 -3.39
C ALA A 155 14.85 16.51 -4.16
N SER A 156 14.92 15.21 -3.81
CA SER A 156 15.76 14.25 -4.55
C SER A 156 15.12 13.70 -5.83
N GLY A 157 13.89 14.10 -6.17
CA GLY A 157 13.17 13.62 -7.35
C GLY A 157 12.73 12.15 -7.29
N ARG A 158 12.85 11.51 -6.12
CA ARG A 158 12.37 10.14 -5.87
C ARG A 158 10.86 10.07 -5.76
N VAL A 159 10.22 11.16 -5.35
CA VAL A 159 8.77 11.38 -5.45
C VAL A 159 8.52 12.56 -6.40
N LYS A 160 7.70 12.33 -7.43
CA LYS A 160 7.40 13.26 -8.52
C LYS A 160 5.95 13.71 -8.45
N LEU A 161 5.74 15.01 -8.21
CA LEU A 161 4.42 15.62 -7.97
C LEU A 161 3.67 16.02 -9.25
N ASP A 162 4.40 16.28 -10.33
CA ASP A 162 3.89 16.60 -11.67
C ASP A 162 3.12 15.45 -12.33
N ARG A 163 3.23 14.23 -11.78
CA ARG A 163 2.65 13.01 -12.33
C ARG A 163 1.28 12.65 -11.75
N PHE A 164 0.59 13.58 -11.09
CA PHE A 164 -0.75 13.33 -10.52
C PHE A 164 -1.89 13.97 -11.31
N THR A 165 -1.62 15.04 -12.07
CA THR A 165 -2.52 15.60 -13.09
C THR A 165 -2.62 14.75 -14.35
#